data_AF-A0A354GK18-F1
#
_entry.id   AF-A0A354GK18-F1
#
_cell.length_a   1.000
_cell.length_b   1.000
_cell.length_c   1.000
_cell.angle_alpha   90.00
_cell.angle_beta   90.00
_cell.angle_gamma   90.00
#
_symmetry.space_group_name_H-M   'P 1'
#
loop_
_entity.id
_entity.type
_entity.pdbx_description
1 polymer ?
#
loop_
_entity_poly.entity_id
_entity_poly.type
_entity_poly.pdbx_seq_one_letter_code
_entity_poly.pdbx_strand_id
1 'polypeptide(L)' 'MRNAFAAALVKAARSDPRVVLLTGDHGYALFDEMRRVCPGQYINAGVAEQNMVGVA' A
#
# COMPACT_ATOMS: atom_id res chain seq x y z
N MET A 1 -16.10 1.86 -1.24
CA MET A 1 -15.11 2.56 -0.38
C MET A 1 -13.67 2.09 -0.61
N ARG A 2 -13.34 0.79 -0.57
CA ARG A 2 -11.97 0.27 -0.80
C ARG A 2 -11.28 0.81 -2.06
N ASN A 3 -11.95 0.77 -3.21
CA ASN A 3 -11.37 1.26 -4.47
C ASN A 3 -11.11 2.78 -4.44
N ALA A 4 -11.99 3.56 -3.81
CA ALA A 4 -11.81 5.00 -3.67
C ALA A 4 -10.60 5.33 -2.78
N PHE A 5 -10.42 4.58 -1.68
CA PHE A 5 -9.23 4.68 -0.83
C PHE A 5 -7.96 4.34 -1.61
N ALA A 6 -7.93 3.22 -2.34
CA ALA A 6 -6.77 2.82 -3.15
C ALA A 6 -6.42 3.89 -4.21
N ALA A 7 -7.41 4.44 -4.92
CA ALA A 7 -7.19 5.50 -5.89
C ALA A 7 -6.66 6.79 -5.26
N ALA A 8 -7.21 7.20 -4.11
CA ALA A 8 -6.74 8.37 -3.37
C ALA A 8 -5.30 8.19 -2.85
N LEU A 9 -4.98 6.98 -2.38
CA LEU A 9 -3.63 6.64 -1.91
C LEU A 9 -2.61 6.71 -3.05
N VAL A 10 -2.91 6.17 -4.23
CA VAL A 10 -2.04 6.29 -5.41
C VAL A 10 -1.80 7.74 -5.79
N LYS A 11 -2.85 8.58 -5.75
CA LYS A 11 -2.71 10.02 -6.03
C LYS A 11 -1.80 10.71 -5.00
N ALA A 12 -1.93 10.37 -3.72
CA ALA A 12 -1.10 10.91 -2.65
C ALA A 12 0.36 10.49 -2.82
N ALA A 13 0.62 9.20 -3.06
CA ALA A 13 1.97 8.66 -3.20
C ALA A 13 2.73 9.20 -4.41
N ARG A 14 2.05 9.47 -5.53
CA ARG A 14 2.66 10.13 -6.69
C ARG A 14 3.12 11.56 -6.41
N SER A 15 2.44 12.24 -5.49
CA SER A 15 2.71 13.65 -5.17
C SER A 15 3.73 13.80 -4.04
N ASP A 16 3.87 12.79 -3.18
CA ASP A 16 4.77 12.83 -2.02
C ASP A 16 5.51 11.49 -1.86
N PRO A 17 6.84 11.45 -2.09
CA PRO A 17 7.64 10.22 -1.97
C PRO A 17 7.72 9.68 -0.54
N ARG A 18 7.30 10.45 0.48
CA ARG A 18 7.28 10.01 1.89
C ARG A 18 6.08 9.13 2.21
N VAL A 19 5.05 9.13 1.37
CA VAL A 19 3.88 8.26 1.57
C VAL A 19 4.26 6.83 1.21
N VAL A 20 4.15 5.91 2.16
CA VAL A 20 4.43 4.48 1.97
C VAL A 20 3.19 3.67 2.33
N LEU A 21 2.87 2.66 1.51
CA LEU A 21 1.86 1.66 1.82
C LEU A 21 2.53 0.42 2.41
N LEU A 22 2.25 0.14 3.68
CA LEU A 22 2.48 -1.16 4.31
C LEU A 22 1.18 -1.97 4.28
N THR A 23 1.18 -3.12 3.61
CA THR A 23 0.00 -3.97 3.44
C THR A 23 0.31 -5.41 3.83
N GLY A 24 -0.71 -6.15 4.26
CA GLY A 24 -0.61 -7.60 4.42
C GLY A 24 -1.00 -8.31 3.12
N ASP A 25 -0.90 -9.64 3.14
CA ASP A 25 -1.42 -10.47 2.06
C ASP A 25 -2.95 -10.53 2.13
N HIS A 26 -3.61 -10.00 1.11
CA HIS A 26 -5.06 -9.90 1.08
C HIS A 26 -5.71 -10.75 -0.02
N GLY A 27 -4.92 -11.35 -0.91
CA GLY A 27 -5.42 -12.28 -1.95
C GLY A 27 -6.24 -11.63 -3.09
N TYR A 28 -6.48 -10.32 -3.05
CA TYR A 28 -7.12 -9.56 -4.14
C TYR A 28 -6.31 -8.30 -4.50
N ALA A 29 -6.33 -7.94 -5.79
CA ALA A 29 -5.47 -6.95 -6.44
C ALA A 29 -5.78 -5.47 -6.09
N LEU A 30 -6.18 -5.15 -4.85
CA LEU A 30 -6.64 -3.80 -4.46
C LEU A 30 -5.58 -2.72 -4.67
N PHE A 31 -4.32 -3.06 -4.42
CA PHE A 31 -3.20 -2.12 -4.44
C PHE A 31 -2.22 -2.38 -5.60
N ASP A 32 -2.63 -3.14 -6.62
CA ASP A 32 -1.80 -3.45 -7.77
C ASP A 32 -1.34 -2.19 -8.52
N GLU A 33 -2.20 -1.19 -8.60
CA GLU A 33 -1.85 0.08 -9.22
C GLU A 33 -0.72 0.77 -8.43
N MET A 34 -0.81 0.82 -7.10
CA MET A 34 0.23 1.37 -6.23
C MET A 34 1.57 0.63 -6.44
N ARG A 35 1.54 -0.71 -6.43
CA ARG A 35 2.71 -1.56 -6.70
C ARG A 35 3.35 -1.26 -8.06
N ARG A 36 2.53 -1.00 -9.09
CA ARG A 36 3.00 -0.74 -10.46
C ARG A 36 3.60 0.67 -10.62
N VAL A 37 2.95 1.69 -10.03
CA VAL A 37 3.28 3.09 -10.33
C VAL A 37 4.26 3.71 -9.32
N CYS A 38 4.27 3.20 -8.09
CA CYS A 38 5.13 3.65 -7.00
C CYS A 38 5.77 2.45 -6.29
N PRO A 39 6.55 1.58 -6.99
CA PRO A 39 7.06 0.33 -6.43
C PRO A 39 7.97 0.52 -5.20
N GLY A 40 8.72 1.64 -5.14
CA GLY A 40 9.57 1.96 -3.97
C GLY A 40 8.81 2.43 -2.73
N GLN A 41 7.50 2.66 -2.83
CA GLN A 41 6.62 3.11 -1.76
C GLN A 41 5.60 2.01 -1.37
N TYR A 42 5.82 0.77 -1.78
CA TYR A 42 4.93 -0.37 -1.54
C TYR A 42 5.68 -1.48 -0.80
N ILE A 43 5.17 -1.86 0.38
CA ILE A 43 5.72 -2.92 1.22
C ILE A 43 4.60 -3.91 1.53
N ASN A 44 4.78 -5.17 1.10
CA ASN A 44 3.92 -6.27 1.51
C ASN A 44 4.62 -7.05 2.64
N ALA A 45 3.96 -7.13 3.80
CA ALA A 45 4.46 -7.81 4.99
C ALA A 45 3.99 -9.28 5.11
N GLY A 46 3.25 -9.79 4.11
CA GLY A 46 2.68 -11.14 4.15
C GLY A 46 1.59 -11.28 5.22
N VAL A 47 1.50 -12.45 5.84
CA VAL A 47 0.56 -12.76 6.93
C VAL A 47 1.22 -12.47 8.28
N ALA A 48 1.52 -11.20 8.53
CA ALA A 48 2.22 -10.72 9.72
C ALA A 48 1.63 -9.42 10.27
N GLU A 49 0.30 -9.31 10.32
CA GLU A 49 -0.44 -8.09 10.65
C GLU A 49 -0.07 -7.52 12.02
N GLN A 50 0.21 -8.39 13.00
CA GLN A 50 0.69 -7.94 14.31
C GLN A 50 2.05 -7.24 14.23
N ASN A 51 2.97 -7.76 13.41
CA ASN A 51 4.29 -7.16 13.21
C ASN A 51 4.20 -5.87 12.40
N MET A 52 3.26 -5.78 11.45
CA MET A 52 3.06 -4.57 10.64
C MET A 52 2.85 -3.32 11.50
N VAL A 53 2.15 -3.46 12.64
CA VAL A 53 1.91 -2.35 13.56
C VAL A 53 3.21 -1.83 14.18
N GLY A 54 4.21 -2.69 14.40
CA GLY A 54 5.52 -2.27 14.91
C GLY A 54 6.46 -1.71 13.84
N VAL A 55 6.14 -1.91 12.55
CA VAL A 55 6.93 -1.41 11.42
C VAL A 55 6.45 -0.02 10.96
N ALA A 56 5.15 0.24 11.06
CA ALA A 56 4.52 1.52 10.70
C ALA A 56 4.71 2.58 11.78
#